data_AF-A0A3N5T6Q3-F1
#
_entry.id   AF-A0A3N5T6Q3-F1
#
_cell.length_a   1.000
_cell.length_b   1.000
_cell.length_c   1.000
_cell.angle_alpha   90.00
_cell.angle_beta   90.00
_cell.angle_gamma   90.00
#
_symmetry.space_group_name_H-M   'P 1'
#
loop_
_entity.id
_entity.type
_entity.pdbx_description
1 polymer ?
#
loop_
_entity_poly.entity_id
_entity_poly.type
_entity_poly.pdbx_seq_one_letter_code
_entity_poly.pdbx_strand_id
1 'polypeptide(L)'
;MRNSVLQYGSHVDTQAIVDHSFLAEYSGASRHGKITESFIGPNTHVAEGEVTASFVGPFVGFHHQALLIAAWWPEGRGNIAYGANIGSNHTGKLADQEIFPGEGTFFGLSSSVKFPANLREAPYSIIATSVTMLAQKLLFPFSLVNSPSRTIKGIPPAFNEIFPGWIISENIYSLLRNSDKYVKRNKARRVSFDFSPWRPDLVLLAHKAKTLLESASGKEFYTDKEIPGLGKNFLTEENRIAGITAYSFYCDYFCRETLFALLKDNPKAFAELGKSSGKTGTIPHEIAVQIFAHNEEIADSTLLLQNLKHQKKEIQRMLLSSKSRDDKRGEKIIDDYTSVHLKTEDDSFIKDYSARLEKEIAALS
;
A
#
# COMPACT_ATOMS: atom_id res chain seq x y z
N MET A 1 5.32 -1.52 -32.95
CA MET A 1 6.44 -1.04 -32.12
C MET A 1 7.39 -0.20 -32.97
N ARG A 2 7.87 0.93 -32.46
CA ARG A 2 8.87 1.81 -33.10
C ARG A 2 9.79 2.41 -32.04
N ASN A 3 11.05 2.71 -32.40
CA ASN A 3 12.02 3.45 -31.56
C ASN A 3 12.09 2.99 -30.08
N SER A 4 11.95 1.69 -29.83
CA SER A 4 11.75 1.13 -28.49
C SER A 4 12.70 -0.03 -28.23
N VAL A 5 12.95 -0.32 -26.96
CA VAL A 5 13.82 -1.42 -26.50
C VAL A 5 13.01 -2.37 -25.64
N LEU A 6 13.08 -3.67 -25.93
CA LEU A 6 12.48 -4.74 -25.14
C LEU A 6 13.58 -5.59 -24.52
N GLN A 7 13.47 -5.86 -23.23
CA GLN A 7 14.33 -6.81 -22.53
C GLN A 7 13.74 -8.23 -22.53
N TYR A 8 14.52 -9.18 -22.01
CA TYR A 8 14.19 -10.61 -21.91
C TYR A 8 12.79 -10.87 -21.36
N GLY A 9 12.05 -11.75 -22.03
CA GLY A 9 10.69 -12.14 -21.64
C GLY A 9 9.62 -11.07 -21.90
N SER A 10 10.00 -9.90 -22.40
CA SER A 10 9.03 -8.85 -22.72
C SER A 10 8.31 -9.13 -24.03
N HIS A 11 7.06 -8.71 -24.15
CA HIS A 11 6.23 -8.98 -25.32
C HIS A 11 5.30 -7.81 -25.64
N VAL A 12 5.02 -7.65 -26.93
CA VAL A 12 4.06 -6.69 -27.47
C VAL A 12 3.19 -7.46 -28.45
N ASP A 13 1.91 -7.63 -28.14
CA ASP A 13 0.98 -8.44 -28.93
C ASP A 13 -0.40 -7.78 -29.04
N THR A 14 -1.34 -8.46 -29.71
CA THR A 14 -2.76 -8.10 -29.78
C THR A 14 -3.01 -6.61 -30.03
N GLN A 15 -2.33 -6.10 -31.06
CA GLN A 15 -2.42 -4.72 -31.58
C GLN A 15 -2.00 -3.61 -30.60
N ALA A 16 -1.16 -3.93 -29.61
CA ALA A 16 -0.54 -2.93 -28.77
C ALA A 16 0.40 -1.99 -29.55
N ILE A 17 0.46 -0.74 -29.12
CA ILE A 17 1.31 0.33 -29.65
C ILE A 17 2.40 0.62 -28.61
N VAL A 18 3.66 0.53 -29.05
CA VAL A 18 4.82 0.87 -28.23
C VAL A 18 5.74 1.75 -29.06
N ASP A 19 6.02 2.95 -28.58
CA ASP A 19 6.83 3.95 -29.28
C ASP A 19 7.74 4.75 -28.33
N HIS A 20 8.99 5.00 -28.71
CA HIS A 20 9.98 5.73 -27.89
C HIS A 20 10.08 5.22 -26.44
N SER A 21 10.02 3.90 -26.24
CA SER A 21 9.81 3.30 -24.93
C SER A 21 10.78 2.18 -24.59
N PHE A 22 10.93 1.95 -23.28
CA PHE A 22 11.74 0.85 -22.75
C PHE A 22 10.88 -0.10 -21.94
N LEU A 23 10.90 -1.38 -22.30
CA LEU A 23 10.21 -2.46 -21.61
C LEU A 23 11.25 -3.37 -20.92
N ALA A 24 11.27 -3.36 -19.58
CA ALA A 24 12.17 -4.16 -18.76
C ALA A 24 11.71 -5.63 -18.66
N GLU A 25 12.52 -6.49 -18.03
CA GLU A 25 12.28 -7.94 -17.97
C GLU A 25 10.84 -8.36 -17.68
N TYR A 26 10.29 -9.23 -18.54
CA TYR A 26 8.94 -9.77 -18.42
C TYR A 26 7.82 -8.72 -18.31
N SER A 27 8.08 -7.50 -18.79
CA SER A 27 7.03 -6.50 -18.99
C SER A 27 6.34 -6.68 -20.34
N GLY A 28 5.23 -6.00 -20.58
CA GLY A 28 4.60 -6.14 -21.88
C GLY A 28 3.46 -5.18 -22.17
N ALA A 29 3.00 -5.25 -23.41
CA ALA A 29 1.77 -4.61 -23.84
C ALA A 29 0.89 -5.56 -24.64
N SER A 30 -0.42 -5.51 -24.41
CA SER A 30 -1.41 -6.32 -25.13
C SER A 30 -2.75 -5.59 -25.21
N ARG A 31 -3.74 -6.17 -25.89
CA ARG A 31 -5.13 -5.75 -25.99
C ARG A 31 -5.27 -4.25 -26.29
N HIS A 32 -4.60 -3.80 -27.35
CA HIS A 32 -4.57 -2.39 -27.77
C HIS A 32 -3.91 -1.41 -26.78
N GLY A 33 -3.12 -1.91 -25.83
CA GLY A 33 -2.33 -1.07 -24.94
C GLY A 33 -1.40 -0.14 -25.66
N LYS A 34 -1.31 1.09 -25.15
CA LYS A 34 -0.45 2.13 -25.69
C LYS A 34 0.60 2.52 -24.67
N ILE A 35 1.85 2.43 -25.06
CA ILE A 35 2.99 2.91 -24.29
C ILE A 35 3.78 3.85 -25.19
N THR A 36 3.92 5.10 -24.78
CA THR A 36 4.70 6.10 -25.51
C THR A 36 5.64 6.86 -24.58
N GLU A 37 6.88 7.11 -25.00
CA GLU A 37 7.84 7.93 -24.25
C GLU A 37 8.04 7.49 -22.78
N SER A 38 7.91 6.19 -22.53
CA SER A 38 7.79 5.64 -21.18
C SER A 38 8.74 4.49 -20.91
N PHE A 39 9.11 4.37 -19.64
CA PHE A 39 9.81 3.22 -19.09
C PHE A 39 8.82 2.32 -18.35
N ILE A 40 8.78 1.03 -18.69
CA ILE A 40 7.95 0.02 -18.04
C ILE A 40 8.85 -0.99 -17.32
N GLY A 41 8.68 -1.05 -15.99
CA GLY A 41 9.48 -1.85 -15.10
C GLY A 41 9.16 -3.36 -15.13
N PRO A 42 9.98 -4.18 -14.49
CA PRO A 42 9.88 -5.63 -14.60
C PRO A 42 8.51 -6.18 -14.14
N ASN A 43 8.00 -7.17 -14.86
CA ASN A 43 6.69 -7.79 -14.60
C ASN A 43 5.47 -6.84 -14.65
N THR A 44 5.61 -5.61 -15.16
CA THR A 44 4.47 -4.71 -15.42
C THR A 44 3.89 -4.96 -16.79
N HIS A 45 2.56 -5.06 -16.88
CA HIS A 45 1.88 -5.35 -18.13
C HIS A 45 0.78 -4.33 -18.41
N VAL A 46 0.91 -3.61 -19.53
CA VAL A 46 -0.07 -2.63 -20.02
C VAL A 46 -0.98 -3.33 -21.02
N ALA A 47 -2.15 -3.78 -20.56
CA ALA A 47 -3.16 -4.32 -21.45
C ALA A 47 -3.93 -3.15 -22.11
N GLU A 48 -5.21 -2.92 -21.83
CA GLU A 48 -6.02 -1.92 -22.56
C GLU A 48 -5.71 -0.43 -22.26
N GLY A 49 -4.64 -0.16 -21.52
CA GLY A 49 -4.30 1.15 -20.99
C GLY A 49 -3.53 2.08 -21.93
N GLU A 50 -3.53 3.37 -21.61
CA GLU A 50 -2.66 4.37 -22.23
C GLU A 50 -1.66 4.92 -21.20
N VAL A 51 -0.37 4.71 -21.47
CA VAL A 51 0.77 5.18 -20.67
C VAL A 51 1.65 6.10 -21.54
N THR A 52 1.84 7.33 -21.10
CA THR A 52 2.62 8.34 -21.85
C THR A 52 3.58 9.10 -20.93
N ALA A 53 4.79 9.38 -21.40
CA ALA A 53 5.79 10.19 -20.68
C ALA A 53 5.97 9.78 -19.21
N SER A 54 6.04 8.47 -18.93
CA SER A 54 5.96 7.92 -17.57
C SER A 54 7.07 6.93 -17.25
N PHE A 55 7.54 6.97 -16.01
CA PHE A 55 8.35 5.92 -15.40
C PHE A 55 7.45 5.04 -14.53
N VAL A 56 7.13 3.83 -15.01
CA VAL A 56 6.25 2.89 -14.31
C VAL A 56 7.08 1.74 -13.77
N GLY A 57 7.09 1.57 -12.46
CA GLY A 57 7.85 0.55 -11.75
C GLY A 57 7.33 -0.87 -11.97
N PRO A 58 7.84 -1.85 -11.21
CA PRO A 58 7.52 -3.26 -11.39
C PRO A 58 6.11 -3.61 -10.90
N PHE A 59 5.51 -4.68 -11.41
CA PHE A 59 4.21 -5.23 -10.98
C PHE A 59 3.02 -4.25 -10.98
N VAL A 60 3.04 -3.20 -11.79
CA VAL A 60 1.88 -2.31 -11.92
C VAL A 60 0.80 -3.00 -12.75
N GLY A 61 -0.40 -3.10 -12.19
CA GLY A 61 -1.57 -3.63 -12.88
C GLY A 61 -2.24 -2.56 -13.74
N PHE A 62 -2.30 -2.80 -15.04
CA PHE A 62 -2.96 -1.91 -15.99
C PHE A 62 -3.76 -2.74 -17.00
N HIS A 63 -4.85 -3.34 -16.52
CA HIS A 63 -5.59 -4.37 -17.26
C HIS A 63 -6.71 -3.84 -18.16
N HIS A 64 -7.16 -2.61 -17.91
CA HIS A 64 -8.35 -2.01 -18.48
C HIS A 64 -8.05 -0.63 -19.09
N GLN A 65 -8.97 -0.12 -19.88
CA GLN A 65 -8.88 1.25 -20.42
C GLN A 65 -8.82 2.27 -19.28
N ALA A 66 -7.71 2.98 -19.21
CA ALA A 66 -7.45 4.09 -18.31
C ALA A 66 -6.26 4.89 -18.84
N LEU A 67 -6.00 6.06 -18.25
CA LEU A 67 -4.93 6.97 -18.66
C LEU A 67 -3.92 7.16 -17.53
N LEU A 68 -2.63 7.05 -17.86
CA LEU A 68 -1.51 7.43 -17.01
C LEU A 68 -0.53 8.29 -17.79
N ILE A 69 -0.37 9.55 -17.40
CA ILE A 69 0.60 10.46 -18.01
C ILE A 69 1.50 11.13 -16.97
N ALA A 70 2.70 11.53 -17.39
CA ALA A 70 3.66 12.30 -16.57
C ALA A 70 3.88 11.72 -15.16
N ALA A 71 3.93 10.39 -15.06
CA ALA A 71 4.05 9.70 -13.79
C ALA A 71 5.51 9.30 -13.50
N TRP A 72 5.99 9.60 -12.30
CA TRP A 72 7.23 9.04 -11.76
C TRP A 72 6.90 8.05 -10.65
N TRP A 73 6.87 6.75 -10.98
CA TRP A 73 6.41 5.68 -10.11
C TRP A 73 7.38 4.49 -10.02
N PRO A 74 8.63 4.69 -9.56
CA PRO A 74 9.66 3.66 -9.63
C PRO A 74 9.38 2.43 -8.74
N GLU A 75 8.71 2.60 -7.61
CA GLU A 75 8.41 1.51 -6.67
C GLU A 75 7.32 0.57 -7.20
N GLY A 76 6.46 1.06 -8.10
CA GLY A 76 5.45 0.28 -8.80
C GLY A 76 4.42 -0.37 -7.87
N ARG A 77 4.03 -1.62 -8.17
CA ARG A 77 3.10 -2.50 -7.44
C ARG A 77 1.67 -2.00 -7.29
N GLY A 78 1.36 -0.83 -7.82
CA GLY A 78 0.01 -0.32 -7.79
C GLY A 78 -0.87 -0.92 -8.87
N ASN A 79 -2.05 -0.34 -8.98
CA ASN A 79 -3.05 -0.78 -9.95
C ASN A 79 -3.86 0.42 -10.44
N ILE A 80 -4.17 0.41 -11.74
CA ILE A 80 -4.97 1.43 -12.39
C ILE A 80 -6.24 0.75 -12.88
N ALA A 81 -7.36 1.09 -12.25
CA ALA A 81 -8.65 0.51 -12.58
C ALA A 81 -9.29 1.19 -13.81
N TYR A 82 -10.29 0.53 -14.39
CA TYR A 82 -11.01 1.04 -15.57
C TYR A 82 -11.53 2.47 -15.37
N GLY A 83 -11.35 3.30 -16.38
CA GLY A 83 -11.79 4.69 -16.43
C GLY A 83 -11.00 5.65 -15.54
N ALA A 84 -9.95 5.19 -14.84
CA ALA A 84 -9.11 6.09 -14.06
C ALA A 84 -8.37 7.07 -14.98
N ASN A 85 -8.42 8.36 -14.65
CA ASN A 85 -7.81 9.45 -15.41
C ASN A 85 -6.69 10.08 -14.57
N ILE A 86 -5.47 9.56 -14.73
CA ILE A 86 -4.30 9.99 -13.97
C ILE A 86 -3.50 10.98 -14.80
N GLY A 87 -3.79 12.27 -14.59
CA GLY A 87 -3.29 13.37 -15.41
C GLY A 87 -4.38 14.07 -16.22
N SER A 88 -5.59 14.13 -15.68
CA SER A 88 -6.67 14.97 -16.22
C SER A 88 -6.39 16.46 -15.96
N ASN A 89 -5.38 17.00 -16.64
CA ASN A 89 -4.86 18.34 -16.40
C ASN A 89 -4.78 19.21 -17.66
N HIS A 90 -5.76 19.06 -18.58
CA HIS A 90 -6.05 20.04 -19.62
C HIS A 90 -6.65 21.35 -19.05
N THR A 91 -5.94 21.99 -18.13
CA THR A 91 -6.39 23.17 -17.39
C THR A 91 -6.17 24.48 -18.12
N GLY A 92 -5.67 24.43 -19.37
CA GLY A 92 -5.33 25.59 -20.19
C GLY A 92 -4.16 26.43 -19.63
N LYS A 93 -3.35 25.86 -18.73
CA LYS A 93 -2.19 26.51 -18.10
C LYS A 93 -0.87 25.88 -18.62
N LEU A 94 0.20 25.91 -17.81
CA LEU A 94 1.51 25.28 -18.11
C LEU A 94 1.34 23.84 -18.63
N ALA A 95 2.36 23.34 -19.35
CA ALA A 95 2.45 21.94 -19.75
C ALA A 95 2.16 20.99 -18.58
N ASP A 96 1.68 19.78 -18.88
CA ASP A 96 1.24 18.81 -17.88
C ASP A 96 2.31 18.67 -16.78
N GLN A 97 1.92 18.98 -15.54
CA GLN A 97 2.75 18.77 -14.35
C GLN A 97 2.86 17.27 -14.05
N GLU A 98 3.51 16.89 -12.96
CA GLU A 98 3.78 15.49 -12.68
C GLU A 98 2.91 14.92 -11.55
N ILE A 99 2.78 13.59 -11.58
CA ILE A 99 2.39 12.80 -10.41
C ILE A 99 3.52 11.91 -9.95
N PHE A 100 3.71 11.83 -8.63
CA PHE A 100 4.61 10.90 -7.99
C PHE A 100 3.79 9.91 -7.14
N PRO A 101 3.27 8.81 -7.71
CA PRO A 101 2.55 7.80 -6.94
C PRO A 101 3.47 7.13 -5.90
N GLY A 102 2.88 6.66 -4.80
CA GLY A 102 3.59 5.80 -3.85
C GLY A 102 3.58 4.34 -4.33
N GLU A 103 4.47 3.52 -3.80
CA GLU A 103 4.39 2.07 -4.01
C GLU A 103 2.98 1.56 -3.74
N GLY A 104 2.45 0.68 -4.58
CA GLY A 104 1.17 0.04 -4.31
C GLY A 104 -0.06 0.96 -4.38
N THR A 105 0.08 2.23 -4.80
CA THR A 105 -1.09 3.12 -4.98
C THR A 105 -2.11 2.48 -5.91
N PHE A 106 -3.36 2.43 -5.48
CA PHE A 106 -4.48 1.92 -6.28
C PHE A 106 -5.36 3.09 -6.72
N PHE A 107 -5.45 3.31 -8.02
CA PHE A 107 -6.38 4.27 -8.58
C PHE A 107 -7.69 3.58 -8.93
N GLY A 108 -8.73 3.92 -8.17
CA GLY A 108 -10.07 3.33 -8.28
C GLY A 108 -10.77 3.62 -9.58
N LEU A 109 -11.85 2.86 -9.83
CA LEU A 109 -12.63 2.94 -11.05
C LEU A 109 -13.10 4.39 -11.27
N SER A 110 -12.93 4.92 -12.48
CA SER A 110 -13.36 6.30 -12.81
C SER A 110 -12.81 7.40 -11.88
N SER A 111 -11.74 7.14 -11.12
CA SER A 111 -11.08 8.18 -10.33
C SER A 111 -10.38 9.18 -11.25
N SER A 112 -10.27 10.44 -10.83
CA SER A 112 -9.57 11.47 -11.58
C SER A 112 -8.53 12.13 -10.68
N VAL A 113 -7.27 12.16 -11.12
CA VAL A 113 -6.19 12.80 -10.37
C VAL A 113 -5.70 14.04 -11.10
N LYS A 114 -5.79 15.18 -10.42
CA LYS A 114 -5.28 16.47 -10.89
C LYS A 114 -3.83 16.67 -10.45
N PHE A 115 -3.03 17.25 -11.32
CA PHE A 115 -1.61 17.53 -11.05
C PHE A 115 -1.40 18.96 -10.54
N PRO A 116 -0.34 19.21 -9.76
CA PRO A 116 0.68 18.25 -9.32
C PRO A 116 0.18 17.38 -8.16
N ALA A 117 0.60 16.11 -8.13
CA ALA A 117 0.23 15.19 -7.06
C ALA A 117 1.44 14.40 -6.55
N ASN A 118 1.66 14.37 -5.23
CA ASN A 118 2.77 13.64 -4.63
C ASN A 118 2.27 12.70 -3.53
N LEU A 119 2.33 11.40 -3.80
CA LEU A 119 1.90 10.31 -2.93
C LEU A 119 3.07 9.39 -2.53
N ARG A 120 4.33 9.80 -2.72
CA ARG A 120 5.51 8.98 -2.41
C ARG A 120 5.57 8.54 -0.95
N GLU A 121 5.06 9.39 -0.05
CA GLU A 121 4.96 9.11 1.39
C GLU A 121 3.58 8.56 1.79
N ALA A 122 2.74 8.18 0.82
CA ALA A 122 1.44 7.55 1.01
C ALA A 122 1.32 6.18 0.28
N PRO A 123 2.32 5.27 0.38
CA PRO A 123 2.27 3.97 -0.28
C PRO A 123 1.05 3.15 0.15
N TYR A 124 0.62 2.25 -0.75
CA TYR A 124 -0.51 1.34 -0.63
C TYR A 124 -1.86 2.02 -0.43
N SER A 125 -1.95 3.34 -0.64
CA SER A 125 -3.22 4.05 -0.53
C SER A 125 -4.15 3.76 -1.71
N ILE A 126 -5.45 3.69 -1.42
CA ILE A 126 -6.52 3.57 -2.42
C ILE A 126 -7.16 4.94 -2.62
N ILE A 127 -7.22 5.38 -3.87
CA ILE A 127 -8.12 6.44 -4.32
C ILE A 127 -9.41 5.75 -4.75
N ALA A 128 -10.51 5.98 -4.04
CA ALA A 128 -11.75 5.24 -4.25
C ALA A 128 -12.38 5.51 -5.61
N THR A 129 -13.35 4.67 -5.98
CA THR A 129 -14.14 4.82 -7.19
C THR A 129 -14.76 6.21 -7.29
N SER A 130 -14.67 6.82 -8.47
CA SER A 130 -15.23 8.14 -8.79
C SER A 130 -14.71 9.31 -7.94
N VAL A 131 -13.61 9.13 -7.19
CA VAL A 131 -12.99 10.21 -6.44
C VAL A 131 -12.21 11.14 -7.38
N THR A 132 -12.42 12.44 -7.23
CA THR A 132 -11.56 13.45 -7.84
C THR A 132 -10.53 13.90 -6.82
N MET A 133 -9.27 13.49 -7.00
CA MET A 133 -8.16 13.93 -6.18
C MET A 133 -7.62 15.26 -6.74
N LEU A 134 -7.82 16.35 -6.00
CA LEU A 134 -7.21 17.65 -6.32
C LEU A 134 -5.67 17.58 -6.21
N ALA A 135 -4.99 18.55 -6.82
CA ALA A 135 -3.56 18.73 -6.68
C ALA A 135 -3.13 18.83 -5.21
N GLN A 136 -2.26 17.93 -4.75
CA GLN A 136 -1.89 17.82 -3.34
C GLN A 136 -0.66 16.95 -3.09
N LYS A 137 -0.08 17.08 -1.89
CA LYS A 137 0.84 16.12 -1.29
C LYS A 137 0.10 15.32 -0.21
N LEU A 138 0.27 14.01 -0.19
CA LEU A 138 -0.29 13.12 0.83
C LEU A 138 0.82 12.38 1.57
N LEU A 139 0.76 12.34 2.91
CA LEU A 139 1.79 11.77 3.79
C LEU A 139 1.33 10.55 4.59
N PHE A 140 0.14 10.04 4.32
CA PHE A 140 -0.49 8.97 5.12
C PHE A 140 -0.48 7.65 4.34
N PRO A 141 0.38 6.68 4.67
CA PRO A 141 0.44 5.39 3.99
C PRO A 141 -0.79 4.54 4.33
N PHE A 142 -1.06 3.53 3.50
CA PHE A 142 -2.15 2.57 3.70
C PHE A 142 -3.52 3.23 3.82
N SER A 143 -3.70 4.41 3.23
CA SER A 143 -4.91 5.21 3.40
C SER A 143 -5.99 4.83 2.40
N LEU A 144 -7.24 5.09 2.76
CA LEU A 144 -8.33 5.22 1.79
C LEU A 144 -8.66 6.71 1.62
N VAL A 145 -8.68 7.20 0.39
CA VAL A 145 -9.23 8.52 0.04
C VAL A 145 -10.58 8.27 -0.64
N ASN A 146 -11.65 8.77 -0.04
CA ASN A 146 -13.02 8.48 -0.48
C ASN A 146 -13.85 9.75 -0.62
N SER A 147 -14.96 9.65 -1.35
CA SER A 147 -15.97 10.70 -1.39
C SER A 147 -16.45 11.01 0.05
N PRO A 148 -16.72 12.28 0.37
CA PRO A 148 -17.19 12.68 1.70
C PRO A 148 -18.44 11.91 2.12
N SER A 149 -18.41 11.30 3.31
CA SER A 149 -19.59 10.65 3.91
C SER A 149 -20.68 11.66 4.28
N ARG A 150 -20.30 12.92 4.50
CA ARG A 150 -21.18 14.01 4.91
C ARG A 150 -20.61 15.35 4.45
N THR A 151 -21.49 16.36 4.34
CA THR A 151 -21.06 17.74 4.11
C THR A 151 -20.75 18.42 5.44
N ILE A 152 -19.56 19.02 5.56
CA ILE A 152 -19.11 19.68 6.80
C ILE A 152 -18.99 21.19 6.53
N LYS A 153 -19.64 21.99 7.38
CA LYS A 153 -19.57 23.46 7.28
C LYS A 153 -18.12 23.92 7.46
N GLY A 154 -17.61 24.71 6.51
CA GLY A 154 -16.24 25.25 6.55
C GLY A 154 -15.20 24.36 5.86
N ILE A 155 -15.56 23.15 5.45
CA ILE A 155 -14.73 22.31 4.58
C ILE A 155 -15.15 22.53 3.13
N PRO A 156 -14.21 22.82 2.20
CA PRO A 156 -14.55 22.97 0.80
C PRO A 156 -15.23 21.70 0.25
N PRO A 157 -16.34 21.79 -0.51
CA PRO A 157 -17.06 20.62 -1.03
C PRO A 157 -16.21 19.71 -1.93
N ALA A 158 -15.11 20.22 -2.47
CA ALA A 158 -14.19 19.47 -3.32
C ALA A 158 -13.12 18.69 -2.53
N PHE A 159 -13.09 18.78 -1.20
CA PHE A 159 -12.19 17.99 -0.38
C PHE A 159 -12.77 16.58 -0.23
N ASN A 160 -11.90 15.57 -0.27
CA ASN A 160 -12.28 14.19 -0.01
C ASN A 160 -12.19 13.87 1.48
N GLU A 161 -12.77 12.76 1.90
CA GLU A 161 -12.57 12.20 3.24
C GLU A 161 -11.41 11.19 3.19
N ILE A 162 -10.49 11.28 4.14
CA ILE A 162 -9.37 10.34 4.26
C ILE A 162 -9.47 9.46 5.51
N PHE A 163 -9.08 8.21 5.34
CA PHE A 163 -9.02 7.17 6.37
C PHE A 163 -7.57 6.64 6.43
N PRO A 164 -6.69 7.25 7.24
CA PRO A 164 -5.30 6.80 7.41
C PRO A 164 -5.25 5.37 7.96
N GLY A 165 -4.34 4.55 7.44
CA GLY A 165 -4.17 3.16 7.92
C GLY A 165 -5.32 2.20 7.56
N TRP A 166 -6.31 2.65 6.79
CA TRP A 166 -7.50 1.85 6.44
C TRP A 166 -7.15 0.52 5.77
N ILE A 167 -6.09 0.45 4.96
CA ILE A 167 -5.72 -0.78 4.26
C ILE A 167 -5.22 -1.84 5.24
N ILE A 168 -4.47 -1.44 6.26
CA ILE A 168 -3.90 -2.38 7.23
C ILE A 168 -4.92 -2.73 8.33
N SER A 169 -5.89 -1.85 8.64
CA SER A 169 -6.95 -2.18 9.60
C SER A 169 -8.13 -2.91 8.96
N GLU A 170 -8.60 -2.44 7.80
CA GLU A 170 -9.81 -2.95 7.18
C GLU A 170 -9.53 -3.92 6.04
N ASN A 171 -8.53 -3.67 5.18
CA ASN A 171 -8.35 -4.42 3.93
C ASN A 171 -7.02 -5.20 3.85
N ILE A 172 -6.58 -5.75 4.98
CA ILE A 172 -5.28 -6.40 5.10
C ILE A 172 -5.15 -7.61 4.16
N TYR A 173 -6.28 -8.25 3.83
CA TYR A 173 -6.33 -9.33 2.84
C TYR A 173 -5.75 -8.91 1.50
N SER A 174 -6.13 -7.74 0.98
CA SER A 174 -5.64 -7.27 -0.32
C SER A 174 -4.12 -7.06 -0.33
N LEU A 175 -3.56 -6.50 0.74
CA LEU A 175 -2.14 -6.21 0.89
C LEU A 175 -1.30 -7.49 0.92
N LEU A 176 -1.70 -8.44 1.77
CA LEU A 176 -0.96 -9.70 1.94
C LEU A 176 -1.13 -10.63 0.73
N ARG A 177 -2.33 -10.69 0.14
CA ARG A 177 -2.58 -11.46 -1.09
C ARG A 177 -1.77 -10.93 -2.26
N ASN A 178 -1.68 -9.61 -2.41
CA ASN A 178 -0.88 -9.01 -3.47
C ASN A 178 0.61 -9.32 -3.28
N SER A 179 1.10 -9.26 -2.05
CA SER A 179 2.49 -9.63 -1.72
C SER A 179 2.82 -11.07 -2.15
N ASP A 180 1.98 -12.04 -1.80
CA ASP A 180 2.12 -13.45 -2.23
C ASP A 180 2.01 -13.62 -3.76
N LYS A 181 1.08 -12.88 -4.38
CA LYS A 181 0.88 -12.86 -5.83
C LYS A 181 2.12 -12.33 -6.56
N TYR A 182 2.81 -11.32 -6.03
CA TYR A 182 4.03 -10.80 -6.64
C TYR A 182 5.17 -11.82 -6.57
N VAL A 183 5.33 -12.53 -5.44
CA VAL A 183 6.31 -13.63 -5.30
C VAL A 183 6.07 -14.69 -6.39
N LYS A 184 4.82 -15.16 -6.52
CA LYS A 184 4.44 -16.19 -7.51
C LYS A 184 4.59 -15.73 -8.95
N ARG A 185 4.44 -14.43 -9.22
CA ARG A 185 4.49 -13.85 -10.58
C ARG A 185 5.85 -13.32 -10.97
N ASN A 186 6.80 -13.17 -10.05
CA ASN A 186 8.09 -12.59 -10.36
C ASN A 186 8.91 -13.51 -11.28
N LYS A 187 9.05 -13.11 -12.53
CA LYS A 187 9.89 -13.81 -13.52
C LYS A 187 11.25 -13.14 -13.71
N ALA A 188 11.38 -11.86 -13.39
CA ALA A 188 12.64 -11.13 -13.47
C ALA A 188 13.71 -11.75 -12.56
N ARG A 189 14.96 -11.75 -13.02
CA ARG A 189 16.09 -12.36 -12.28
C ARG A 189 17.27 -11.41 -12.03
N ARG A 190 17.34 -10.27 -12.72
CA ARG A 190 18.41 -9.28 -12.51
C ARG A 190 18.09 -8.22 -11.45
N VAL A 191 16.87 -8.23 -10.92
CA VAL A 191 16.43 -7.32 -9.86
C VAL A 191 15.88 -8.15 -8.70
N SER A 192 16.33 -7.83 -7.50
CA SER A 192 15.77 -8.37 -6.26
C SER A 192 14.65 -7.49 -5.76
N PHE A 193 13.60 -8.10 -5.23
CA PHE A 193 12.44 -7.40 -4.69
C PHE A 193 12.15 -7.91 -3.29
N ASP A 194 11.97 -6.97 -2.35
CA ASP A 194 11.35 -7.29 -1.06
C ASP A 194 9.82 -7.20 -1.21
N PHE A 195 9.12 -8.30 -1.01
CA PHE A 195 7.66 -8.38 -1.10
C PHE A 195 6.97 -8.23 0.25
N SER A 196 7.72 -8.13 1.35
CA SER A 196 7.13 -7.88 2.65
C SER A 196 6.52 -6.48 2.70
N PRO A 197 5.25 -6.34 3.16
CA PRO A 197 4.71 -5.04 3.53
C PRO A 197 5.24 -4.55 4.88
N TRP A 198 5.93 -5.41 5.64
CA TRP A 198 6.49 -5.14 6.95
C TRP A 198 8.00 -4.90 6.82
N ARG A 199 8.38 -3.78 6.22
CA ARG A 199 9.78 -3.43 5.98
C ARG A 199 10.13 -2.05 6.54
N PRO A 200 11.41 -1.81 6.88
CA PRO A 200 11.91 -0.59 7.53
C PRO A 200 11.33 0.73 7.01
N ASP A 201 11.37 0.93 5.70
CA ASP A 201 10.95 2.15 5.02
C ASP A 201 9.45 2.40 5.17
N LEU A 202 8.61 1.37 5.02
CA LEU A 202 7.16 1.49 5.16
C LEU A 202 6.75 1.74 6.62
N VAL A 203 7.43 1.09 7.57
CA VAL A 203 7.16 1.25 9.00
C VAL A 203 7.58 2.63 9.49
N LEU A 204 8.69 3.18 9.00
CA LEU A 204 9.08 4.56 9.28
C LEU A 204 8.05 5.58 8.76
N LEU A 205 7.49 5.35 7.57
CA LEU A 205 6.39 6.19 7.05
C LEU A 205 5.14 6.07 7.92
N ALA A 206 4.76 4.86 8.34
CA ALA A 206 3.63 4.64 9.24
C ALA A 206 3.84 5.31 10.60
N HIS A 207 5.04 5.20 11.17
CA HIS A 207 5.40 5.86 12.43
C HIS A 207 5.35 7.38 12.31
N LYS A 208 5.91 7.95 11.23
CA LYS A 208 5.83 9.40 10.95
C LYS A 208 4.38 9.86 10.81
N ALA A 209 3.56 9.11 10.08
CA ALA A 209 2.14 9.39 9.92
C ALA A 209 1.41 9.33 11.28
N LYS A 210 1.70 8.34 12.13
CA LYS A 210 1.19 8.25 13.51
C LYS A 210 1.49 9.52 14.30
N THR A 211 2.74 9.97 14.33
CA THR A 211 3.16 11.17 15.07
C THR A 211 2.43 12.43 14.55
N LEU A 212 2.20 12.54 13.24
CA LEU A 212 1.41 13.64 12.67
C LEU A 212 -0.04 13.60 13.16
N LEU A 213 -0.67 12.42 13.20
CA LEU A 213 -2.03 12.27 13.74
C LEU A 213 -2.11 12.58 15.24
N GLU A 214 -1.09 12.20 16.02
CA GLU A 214 -0.99 12.48 17.46
C GLU A 214 -0.75 13.96 17.78
N SER A 215 -0.17 14.72 16.83
CA SER A 215 0.15 16.14 17.02
C SER A 215 -1.08 17.06 17.10
N ALA A 216 -2.27 16.56 16.72
CA ALA A 216 -3.52 17.30 16.80
C ALA A 216 -4.57 16.48 17.56
N SER A 217 -5.38 17.15 18.37
CA SER A 217 -6.50 16.55 19.10
C SER A 217 -7.57 17.61 19.41
N GLY A 218 -8.73 17.18 19.92
CA GLY A 218 -9.76 18.08 20.44
C GLY A 218 -10.61 18.79 19.39
N LYS A 219 -10.55 18.38 18.12
CA LYS A 219 -11.45 18.84 17.04
C LYS A 219 -12.27 17.68 16.49
N GLU A 220 -13.46 17.98 15.99
CA GLU A 220 -14.29 16.97 15.30
C GLU A 220 -13.72 16.60 13.92
N PHE A 221 -13.11 17.57 13.24
CA PHE A 221 -12.50 17.41 11.93
C PHE A 221 -11.18 18.15 11.83
N TYR A 222 -10.30 17.63 10.98
CA TYR A 222 -8.97 18.16 10.71
C TYR A 222 -8.76 18.31 9.20
N THR A 223 -8.01 19.32 8.83
CA THR A 223 -7.50 19.51 7.47
C THR A 223 -6.00 19.63 7.50
N ASP A 224 -5.38 19.85 6.35
CA ASP A 224 -3.95 20.13 6.23
C ASP A 224 -3.45 21.30 7.11
N LYS A 225 -4.35 22.20 7.54
CA LYS A 225 -4.04 23.28 8.47
C LYS A 225 -3.69 22.77 9.87
N GLU A 226 -4.36 21.71 10.31
CA GLU A 226 -4.17 21.11 11.63
C GLU A 226 -3.17 19.98 11.61
N ILE A 227 -3.24 19.13 10.58
CA ILE A 227 -2.41 17.95 10.43
C ILE A 227 -1.74 18.03 9.05
N PRO A 228 -0.47 18.49 8.99
CA PRO A 228 0.24 18.63 7.73
C PRO A 228 0.33 17.33 6.95
N GLY A 229 0.15 17.41 5.64
CA GLY A 229 0.21 16.26 4.73
C GLY A 229 -1.12 15.56 4.51
N LEU A 230 -2.23 16.08 5.04
CA LEU A 230 -3.58 15.64 4.68
C LEU A 230 -3.96 16.13 3.28
N GLY A 231 -3.30 17.17 2.76
CA GLY A 231 -3.54 17.66 1.41
C GLY A 231 -4.92 18.31 1.27
N LYS A 232 -5.65 17.95 0.21
CA LYS A 232 -7.01 18.46 -0.07
C LYS A 232 -8.06 17.46 0.39
N ASN A 233 -7.88 16.96 1.61
CA ASN A 233 -8.79 16.05 2.28
C ASN A 233 -9.14 16.61 3.67
N PHE A 234 -10.24 16.11 4.23
CA PHE A 234 -10.53 16.26 5.65
C PHE A 234 -10.50 14.88 6.33
N LEU A 235 -10.19 14.91 7.63
CA LEU A 235 -10.10 13.75 8.50
C LEU A 235 -11.05 13.96 9.69
N THR A 236 -11.86 12.96 10.04
CA THR A 236 -12.68 13.00 11.26
C THR A 236 -11.86 12.58 12.48
N GLU A 237 -12.27 12.97 13.68
CA GLU A 237 -11.62 12.48 14.91
C GLU A 237 -11.65 10.96 15.03
N GLU A 238 -12.77 10.35 14.65
CA GLU A 238 -12.93 8.89 14.59
C GLU A 238 -11.85 8.25 13.70
N ASN A 239 -11.68 8.77 12.48
CA ASN A 239 -10.69 8.27 11.53
C ASN A 239 -9.25 8.59 11.98
N ARG A 240 -9.03 9.68 12.71
CA ARG A 240 -7.72 10.02 13.31
C ARG A 240 -7.33 8.98 14.35
N ILE A 241 -8.23 8.65 15.28
CA ILE A 241 -8.00 7.64 16.32
C ILE A 241 -7.81 6.26 15.69
N ALA A 242 -8.64 5.90 14.70
CA ALA A 242 -8.50 4.64 13.97
C ALA A 242 -7.12 4.54 13.28
N GLY A 243 -6.66 5.61 12.63
CA GLY A 243 -5.34 5.68 12.00
C GLY A 243 -4.19 5.53 13.01
N ILE A 244 -4.25 6.22 14.16
CA ILE A 244 -3.26 6.07 15.25
C ILE A 244 -3.21 4.63 15.75
N THR A 245 -4.38 4.01 15.91
CA THR A 245 -4.52 2.64 16.39
C THR A 245 -3.90 1.66 15.40
N ALA A 246 -4.23 1.79 14.12
CA ALA A 246 -3.71 0.94 13.05
C ALA A 246 -2.19 1.08 12.90
N TYR A 247 -1.67 2.31 12.86
CA TYR A 247 -0.23 2.53 12.75
C TYR A 247 0.53 2.06 13.99
N SER A 248 0.02 2.29 15.19
CA SER A 248 0.61 1.76 16.44
C SER A 248 0.72 0.24 16.37
N PHE A 249 -0.39 -0.44 16.07
CA PHE A 249 -0.42 -1.91 16.03
C PHE A 249 0.66 -2.49 15.11
N TYR A 250 0.79 -1.95 13.89
CA TYR A 250 1.73 -2.50 12.91
C TYR A 250 3.18 -2.02 13.09
N CYS A 251 3.40 -0.83 13.65
CA CYS A 251 4.74 -0.42 14.10
C CYS A 251 5.21 -1.35 15.22
N ASP A 252 4.34 -1.61 16.20
CA ASP A 252 4.64 -2.51 17.31
C ASP A 252 4.91 -3.93 16.79
N TYR A 253 4.05 -4.44 15.89
CA TYR A 253 4.24 -5.76 15.28
C TYR A 253 5.61 -5.88 14.58
N PHE A 254 5.99 -4.89 13.76
CA PHE A 254 7.30 -4.88 13.12
C PHE A 254 8.45 -4.89 14.13
N CYS A 255 8.36 -4.05 15.16
CA CYS A 255 9.40 -3.99 16.20
C CYS A 255 9.52 -5.33 16.92
N ARG A 256 8.40 -5.98 17.25
CA ARG A 256 8.40 -7.29 17.91
C ARG A 256 8.96 -8.40 17.05
N GLU A 257 8.57 -8.48 15.78
CA GLU A 257 9.13 -9.46 14.83
C GLU A 257 10.64 -9.30 14.70
N THR A 258 11.08 -8.04 14.63
CA THR A 258 12.49 -7.66 14.50
C THR A 258 13.29 -8.03 15.75
N LEU A 259 12.75 -7.74 16.94
CA LEU A 259 13.35 -8.11 18.22
C LEU A 259 13.35 -9.62 18.46
N PHE A 260 12.30 -10.33 18.03
CA PHE A 260 12.23 -11.78 18.09
C PHE A 260 13.29 -12.44 17.19
N ALA A 261 13.48 -11.94 15.98
CA ALA A 261 14.55 -12.40 15.09
C ALA A 261 15.93 -12.24 15.75
N LEU A 262 16.19 -11.08 16.36
CA LEU A 262 17.42 -10.83 17.10
C LEU A 262 17.58 -11.77 18.30
N LEU A 263 16.51 -11.99 19.09
CA LEU A 263 16.52 -12.92 20.22
C LEU A 263 16.89 -14.34 19.77
N LYS A 264 16.36 -14.78 18.62
CA LYS A 264 16.62 -16.10 18.04
C LYS A 264 18.07 -16.25 17.56
N ASP A 265 18.61 -15.23 16.93
CA ASP A 265 19.96 -15.27 16.33
C ASP A 265 21.06 -14.98 17.36
N ASN A 266 20.80 -14.11 18.33
CA ASN A 266 21.76 -13.71 19.36
C ASN A 266 21.07 -13.32 20.69
N PRO A 267 20.75 -14.29 21.56
CA PRO A 267 20.07 -14.04 22.84
C PRO A 267 20.80 -13.06 23.78
N LYS A 268 22.14 -12.99 23.68
CA LYS A 268 22.95 -12.07 24.50
C LYS A 268 22.77 -10.62 24.06
N ALA A 269 22.68 -10.37 22.74
CA ALA A 269 22.44 -9.03 22.21
C ALA A 269 21.09 -8.47 22.65
N PHE A 270 20.06 -9.32 22.74
CA PHE A 270 18.74 -8.91 23.25
C PHE A 270 18.82 -8.38 24.70
N ALA A 271 19.57 -9.04 25.58
CA ALA A 271 19.76 -8.59 26.97
C ALA A 271 20.57 -7.28 27.09
N GLU A 272 21.33 -6.91 26.06
CA GLU A 272 22.14 -5.69 26.00
C GLU A 272 21.39 -4.50 25.38
N LEU A 273 20.29 -4.74 24.65
CA LEU A 273 19.44 -3.68 24.07
C LEU A 273 18.82 -2.77 25.15
N GLY A 274 18.44 -3.33 26.30
CA GLY A 274 17.95 -2.54 27.44
C GLY A 274 19.01 -1.65 28.09
N LYS A 275 20.29 -1.78 27.71
CA LYS A 275 21.43 -1.09 28.34
C LYS A 275 22.18 -0.14 27.40
N SER A 276 21.96 -0.21 26.09
CA SER A 276 22.73 0.57 25.11
C SER A 276 21.80 1.28 24.10
N SER A 277 21.83 2.61 24.11
CA SER A 277 21.18 3.48 23.12
C SER A 277 21.99 3.61 21.82
N GLY A 278 22.88 2.64 21.52
CA GLY A 278 23.87 2.70 20.45
C GLY A 278 23.69 1.64 19.37
N LYS A 279 24.26 1.90 18.18
CA LYS A 279 24.22 1.09 16.94
C LYS A 279 24.63 -0.38 17.17
N THR A 280 23.65 -1.26 17.40
CA THR A 280 23.91 -2.67 17.75
C THR A 280 23.33 -3.67 16.75
N GLY A 281 22.97 -3.26 15.53
CA GLY A 281 22.35 -4.21 14.60
C GLY A 281 22.18 -3.74 13.16
N THR A 282 21.32 -4.46 12.44
CA THR A 282 20.86 -4.11 11.10
C THR A 282 19.94 -2.89 11.16
N ILE A 283 19.69 -2.23 10.01
CA ILE A 283 18.75 -1.08 9.94
C ILE A 283 17.37 -1.40 10.58
N PRO A 284 16.75 -2.57 10.34
CA PRO A 284 15.55 -2.97 11.08
C PRO A 284 15.71 -2.90 12.61
N HIS A 285 16.81 -3.41 13.16
CA HIS A 285 17.05 -3.41 14.61
C HIS A 285 17.14 -1.98 15.15
N GLU A 286 17.86 -1.08 14.47
CA GLU A 286 17.98 0.32 14.88
C GLU A 286 16.62 1.02 14.91
N ILE A 287 15.77 0.77 13.91
CA ILE A 287 14.42 1.31 13.85
C ILE A 287 13.54 0.75 14.96
N ALA A 288 13.58 -0.57 15.19
CA ALA A 288 12.81 -1.20 16.25
C ALA A 288 13.17 -0.63 17.63
N VAL A 289 14.47 -0.46 17.90
CA VAL A 289 14.95 0.17 19.14
C VAL A 289 14.52 1.62 19.25
N GLN A 290 14.55 2.40 18.17
CA GLN A 290 14.10 3.79 18.18
C GLN A 290 12.60 3.91 18.48
N ILE A 291 11.77 3.05 17.88
CA ILE A 291 10.32 3.06 18.10
C ILE A 291 9.98 2.54 19.51
N PHE A 292 10.70 1.52 20.01
CA PHE A 292 10.46 0.91 21.31
C PHE A 292 11.36 1.41 22.45
N ALA A 293 12.11 2.49 22.29
CA ALA A 293 13.16 2.91 23.24
C ALA A 293 12.73 2.99 24.72
N HIS A 294 11.43 3.14 25.00
CA HIS A 294 10.84 3.22 26.33
C HIS A 294 9.85 2.09 26.65
N ASN A 295 9.84 1.03 25.85
CA ASN A 295 8.94 -0.10 26.02
C ASN A 295 9.58 -1.14 26.97
N GLU A 296 8.85 -1.52 28.03
CA GLU A 296 9.28 -2.51 29.02
C GLU A 296 9.60 -3.88 28.37
N GLU A 297 9.02 -4.18 27.21
CA GLU A 297 9.23 -5.41 26.47
C GLU A 297 10.63 -5.58 25.89
N ILE A 298 11.42 -4.49 25.79
CA ILE A 298 12.84 -4.60 25.43
C ILE A 298 13.61 -5.38 26.51
N ALA A 299 13.15 -5.38 27.75
CA ALA A 299 13.80 -6.07 28.88
C ALA A 299 13.13 -7.40 29.25
N ASP A 300 11.92 -7.67 28.76
CA ASP A 300 11.16 -8.89 29.07
C ASP A 300 10.83 -9.69 27.81
N SER A 301 11.65 -10.71 27.53
CA SER A 301 11.46 -11.61 26.41
C SER A 301 10.15 -12.40 26.51
N THR A 302 9.65 -12.67 27.72
CA THR A 302 8.40 -13.41 27.90
C THR A 302 7.22 -12.56 27.46
N LEU A 303 7.19 -11.29 27.90
CA LEU A 303 6.16 -10.33 27.50
C LEU A 303 6.21 -10.06 25.99
N LEU A 304 7.41 -9.91 25.42
CA LEU A 304 7.63 -9.77 23.99
C LEU A 304 6.99 -10.91 23.18
N LEU A 305 7.30 -12.16 23.55
CA LEU A 305 6.78 -13.36 22.87
C LEU A 305 5.27 -13.49 23.01
N GLN A 306 4.73 -13.20 24.20
CA GLN A 306 3.28 -13.23 24.47
C GLN A 306 2.53 -12.21 23.60
N ASN A 307 3.03 -10.97 23.53
CA ASN A 307 2.41 -9.91 22.75
C ASN A 307 2.56 -10.15 21.24
N LEU A 308 3.71 -10.65 20.78
CA LEU A 308 3.88 -11.02 19.38
C LEU A 308 2.92 -12.15 18.97
N LYS A 309 2.75 -13.16 19.83
CA LYS A 309 1.78 -14.24 19.63
C LYS A 309 0.35 -13.71 19.56
N HIS A 310 0.00 -12.74 20.41
CA HIS A 310 -1.30 -12.08 20.37
C HIS A 310 -1.51 -11.31 19.06
N GLN A 311 -0.53 -10.51 18.63
CA GLN A 311 -0.61 -9.73 17.40
C GLN A 311 -0.73 -10.62 16.16
N LYS A 312 0.03 -11.72 16.07
CA LYS A 312 -0.14 -12.69 14.97
C LYS A 312 -1.56 -13.26 14.94
N LYS A 313 -2.14 -13.64 16.09
CA LYS A 313 -3.54 -14.09 16.16
C LYS A 313 -4.53 -13.00 15.76
N GLU A 314 -4.28 -11.74 16.09
CA GLU A 314 -5.11 -10.62 15.67
C GLU A 314 -5.03 -10.40 14.15
N ILE A 315 -3.83 -10.44 13.56
CA ILE A 315 -3.63 -10.38 12.10
C ILE A 315 -4.41 -11.50 11.40
N GLN A 316 -4.40 -12.72 11.94
CA GLN A 316 -5.22 -13.82 11.41
C GLN A 316 -6.71 -13.49 11.43
N ARG A 317 -7.21 -12.94 12.55
CA ARG A 317 -8.61 -12.54 12.70
C ARG A 317 -8.99 -11.40 11.74
N MET A 318 -8.16 -10.37 11.63
CA MET A 318 -8.36 -9.26 10.69
C MET A 318 -8.36 -9.74 9.24
N LEU A 319 -7.46 -10.67 8.88
CA LEU A 319 -7.40 -11.26 7.55
C LEU A 319 -8.70 -12.00 7.17
N LEU A 320 -9.18 -12.87 8.06
CA LEU A 320 -10.44 -13.60 7.88
C LEU A 320 -11.63 -12.63 7.82
N SER A 321 -11.67 -11.66 8.73
CA SER A 321 -12.72 -10.64 8.77
C SER A 321 -12.78 -9.86 7.45
N SER A 322 -11.64 -9.36 6.99
CA SER A 322 -11.49 -8.58 5.75
C SER A 322 -12.08 -9.32 4.55
N LYS A 323 -11.78 -10.61 4.36
CA LYS A 323 -12.31 -11.41 3.24
C LYS A 323 -13.78 -11.79 3.43
N SER A 324 -14.21 -12.08 4.66
CA SER A 324 -15.59 -12.48 4.96
C SER A 324 -16.63 -11.39 4.70
N ARG A 325 -16.23 -10.12 4.66
CA ARG A 325 -17.16 -9.00 4.39
C ARG A 325 -17.76 -9.07 2.98
N ASP A 326 -16.98 -9.51 2.00
CA ASP A 326 -17.49 -9.70 0.64
C ASP A 326 -18.50 -10.85 0.59
N ASP A 327 -18.23 -11.94 1.30
CA ASP A 327 -19.14 -13.09 1.39
C ASP A 327 -20.46 -12.68 2.07
N LYS A 328 -20.39 -12.02 3.24
CA LYS A 328 -21.57 -11.49 3.96
C LYS A 328 -22.38 -10.50 3.13
N ARG A 329 -21.72 -9.70 2.30
CA ARG A 329 -22.41 -8.75 1.41
C ARG A 329 -23.06 -9.49 0.24
N GLY A 330 -22.35 -10.45 -0.35
CA GLY A 330 -22.85 -11.27 -1.45
C GLY A 330 -24.09 -12.06 -1.07
N GLU A 331 -24.05 -12.78 0.04
CA GLU A 331 -25.17 -13.56 0.58
C GLU A 331 -26.42 -12.72 0.86
N LYS A 332 -26.25 -11.45 1.23
CA LYS A 332 -27.38 -10.53 1.47
C LYS A 332 -28.01 -10.01 0.18
N ILE A 333 -27.31 -10.08 -0.95
CA ILE A 333 -27.71 -9.44 -2.21
C ILE A 333 -28.13 -10.47 -3.26
N ILE A 334 -27.49 -11.64 -3.29
CA ILE A 334 -27.66 -12.69 -4.31
C ILE A 334 -28.11 -13.98 -3.62
N ASP A 335 -29.32 -14.44 -3.96
CA ASP A 335 -29.99 -15.58 -3.29
C ASP A 335 -29.17 -16.88 -3.32
N ASP A 336 -28.45 -17.16 -4.39
CA ASP A 336 -27.64 -18.37 -4.59
C ASP A 336 -26.13 -18.12 -4.47
N TYR A 337 -25.71 -17.03 -3.84
CA TYR A 337 -24.30 -16.60 -3.77
C TYR A 337 -23.35 -17.72 -3.30
N THR A 338 -23.74 -18.46 -2.26
CA THR A 338 -22.93 -19.52 -1.64
C THR A 338 -22.79 -20.77 -2.52
N SER A 339 -23.63 -20.94 -3.54
CA SER A 339 -23.56 -22.09 -4.44
C SER A 339 -22.46 -21.96 -5.50
N VAL A 340 -22.02 -20.73 -5.81
CA VAL A 340 -21.05 -20.44 -6.87
C VAL A 340 -19.79 -19.70 -6.40
N HIS A 341 -19.77 -19.18 -5.18
CA HIS A 341 -18.61 -18.50 -4.61
C HIS A 341 -17.93 -19.34 -3.51
N LEU A 342 -16.59 -19.39 -3.56
CA LEU A 342 -15.79 -19.99 -2.49
C LEU A 342 -15.92 -19.17 -1.21
N LYS A 343 -16.24 -19.86 -0.11
CA LYS A 343 -16.22 -19.28 1.23
C LYS A 343 -14.82 -18.82 1.61
N THR A 344 -14.72 -17.82 2.47
CA THR A 344 -13.46 -17.32 3.04
C THR A 344 -12.58 -18.43 3.61
N GLU A 345 -13.17 -19.38 4.33
CA GLU A 345 -12.49 -20.53 4.92
C GLU A 345 -11.90 -21.48 3.87
N ASP A 346 -12.39 -21.45 2.63
CA ASP A 346 -11.95 -22.27 1.51
C ASP A 346 -10.99 -21.58 0.53
N ASP A 347 -10.75 -20.27 0.71
CA ASP A 347 -9.78 -19.52 -0.07
C ASP A 347 -8.36 -20.08 0.15
N SER A 348 -7.68 -20.44 -0.94
CA SER A 348 -6.36 -21.08 -0.87
C SER A 348 -5.30 -20.18 -0.24
N PHE A 349 -5.36 -18.87 -0.49
CA PHE A 349 -4.42 -17.94 0.13
C PHE A 349 -4.68 -17.82 1.64
N ILE A 350 -5.95 -17.79 2.08
CA ILE A 350 -6.30 -17.80 3.51
C ILE A 350 -5.78 -19.06 4.20
N LYS A 351 -5.98 -20.24 3.61
CA LYS A 351 -5.50 -21.53 4.13
C LYS A 351 -3.97 -21.53 4.26
N ASP A 352 -3.26 -21.19 3.19
CA ASP A 352 -1.80 -21.17 3.15
C ASP A 352 -1.22 -20.17 4.16
N TYR A 353 -1.78 -18.95 4.20
CA TYR A 353 -1.31 -17.90 5.11
C TYR A 353 -1.56 -18.27 6.57
N SER A 354 -2.76 -18.80 6.89
CA SER A 354 -3.11 -19.23 8.25
C SER A 354 -2.20 -20.35 8.73
N ALA A 355 -1.96 -21.36 7.89
CA ALA A 355 -1.06 -22.47 8.24
C ALA A 355 0.39 -22.00 8.48
N ARG A 356 0.87 -21.02 7.71
CA ARG A 356 2.19 -20.41 7.94
C ARG A 356 2.21 -19.66 9.28
N LEU A 357 1.19 -18.84 9.55
CA LEU A 357 1.11 -18.05 10.76
C LEU A 357 0.97 -18.90 12.02
N GLU A 358 0.24 -20.03 11.94
CA GLU A 358 0.13 -21.01 13.02
C GLU A 358 1.47 -21.64 13.36
N LYS A 359 2.29 -21.97 12.34
CA LYS A 359 3.67 -22.45 12.54
C LYS A 359 4.54 -21.38 13.20
N GLU A 360 4.43 -20.13 12.77
CA GLU A 360 5.15 -19.02 13.39
C GLU A 360 4.72 -18.82 14.85
N ILE A 361 3.42 -18.89 15.15
CA ILE A 361 2.87 -18.81 16.51
C ILE A 361 3.36 -19.96 17.38
N ALA A 362 3.43 -21.18 16.84
CA ALA A 362 3.95 -22.34 17.56
C ALA A 362 5.43 -22.16 17.92
N ALA A 363 6.22 -21.50 17.05
CA ALA A 363 7.63 -21.19 17.29
C ALA A 363 7.88 -20.10 18.35
N LEU A 364 6.83 -19.40 18.81
CA LEU A 364 6.90 -18.41 19.90
C LEU A 364 6.64 -19.01 21.29
N SER A 365 6.48 -20.34 21.37
CA SER A 365 6.11 -21.04 22.63
C SER A 365 7.32 -21.54 23.39
#